data_AF-A0A9E5DXJ1-F1
#
_entry.id   AF-A0A9E5DXJ1-F1
#
_cell.length_a   1.000
_cell.length_b   1.000
_cell.length_c   1.000
_cell.angle_alpha   90.00
_cell.angle_beta   90.00
_cell.angle_gamma   90.00
#
_symmetry.space_group_name_H-M   'P 1'
#
loop_
_entity.id
_entity.type
_entity.pdbx_description
1 polymer ?
#
loop_
_entity_poly.entity_id
_entity_poly.type
_entity_poly.pdbx_seq_one_letter_code
_entity_poly.pdbx_strand_id
1 'polypeptide(L)'
;MNLKWFLGLSVVLNVLLVVAMQLQSPAPNKSSPSTSLSSAGSVPEFSHSSRKDWPEDGVNRDGQFGKQKAGPSTANQTVEVDDYPVFVKKLRAAGLSEATIATLLVAEIRDRTIDDNIALQRKFNRGEMTQDDMQKQQRQMQKEQEATLETLLGKDGYRRYQIDHDYQLRQLTATGHFTPESIEKYYDLRKANQDALRELHDKNQAQGIDPTEYQDQTQALQNAYQDELARTLGAGVAAKIRGETDWQVQTLRRQMASVKVNDDEYAQIGQIFQSYQQEQQRLSALQRRGDVSGQDLSPQFQALEQQRKEQLAALLGPQRYTEYEKQQDGTFQQTKQWGKPNGLNDEQIDYVYQVLKNWRQQQQDMQKMRSDPQFKRGDIGAAMEQLNSDTRNTLQGFLGADRYTKFKNATGQVP
;
A
#
# COMPACT_ATOMS: atom_id res chain seq x y z
N MET A 1 -30.00 -19.79 16.53
CA MET A 1 -28.99 -19.97 15.46
C MET A 1 -27.63 -19.48 15.98
N ASN A 2 -26.67 -20.37 16.24
CA ASN A 2 -25.35 -19.97 16.76
C ASN A 2 -24.36 -19.72 15.62
N LEU A 3 -24.42 -18.52 15.05
CA LEU A 3 -23.41 -17.93 14.15
C LEU A 3 -22.03 -17.76 14.83
N LYS A 4 -21.97 -18.03 16.15
CA LYS A 4 -20.83 -17.94 17.06
C LYS A 4 -19.67 -18.91 16.73
N TRP A 5 -19.92 -20.02 16.02
CA TRP A 5 -18.87 -20.99 15.68
C TRP A 5 -18.07 -20.67 14.41
N PHE A 6 -18.67 -19.94 13.45
CA PHE A 6 -17.99 -19.63 12.17
C PHE A 6 -17.03 -18.43 12.27
N LEU A 7 -17.34 -17.44 13.11
CA LEU A 7 -16.46 -16.30 13.36
C LEU A 7 -15.29 -16.65 14.30
N GLY A 8 -15.50 -17.57 15.26
CA GLY A 8 -14.42 -18.07 16.12
C GLY A 8 -13.32 -18.80 15.35
N LEU A 9 -13.68 -19.55 14.30
CA LEU A 9 -12.72 -20.29 13.47
C LEU A 9 -11.91 -19.35 12.56
N SER A 10 -12.49 -18.26 12.07
CA SER A 10 -11.78 -17.26 11.24
C SER A 10 -10.76 -16.45 12.04
N VAL A 11 -11.09 -16.06 13.28
CA VAL A 11 -10.17 -15.32 14.15
C VAL A 11 -9.04 -16.24 14.66
N VAL A 12 -9.33 -17.49 15.01
CA VAL A 12 -8.31 -18.47 15.43
C VAL A 12 -7.38 -18.83 14.27
N LEU A 13 -7.89 -18.92 13.03
CA LEU A 13 -7.04 -19.20 11.86
C LEU A 13 -6.09 -18.03 11.56
N ASN A 14 -6.56 -16.78 11.65
CA ASN A 14 -5.71 -15.60 11.44
C ASN A 14 -4.68 -15.42 12.57
N VAL A 15 -5.03 -15.72 13.83
CA VAL A 15 -4.07 -15.69 14.96
C VAL A 15 -3.03 -16.81 14.84
N LEU A 16 -3.43 -18.02 14.43
CA LEU A 16 -2.48 -19.12 14.16
C LEU A 16 -1.54 -18.81 12.99
N LEU A 17 -1.99 -18.07 11.98
CA LEU A 17 -1.17 -17.69 10.84
C LEU A 17 -0.14 -16.61 11.20
N VAL A 18 -0.49 -15.67 12.09
CA VAL A 18 0.44 -14.66 12.64
C VAL A 18 1.47 -15.30 13.57
N VAL A 19 1.07 -16.27 14.41
CA VAL A 19 1.98 -17.01 15.29
C VAL A 19 2.90 -17.95 14.49
N ALA A 20 2.41 -18.57 13.41
CA ALA A 20 3.23 -19.39 12.52
C ALA A 20 4.26 -18.58 11.72
N MET A 21 3.94 -17.32 11.37
CA MET A 21 4.88 -16.40 10.73
C MET A 21 5.93 -15.83 11.70
N GLN A 22 5.61 -15.71 13.00
CA GLN A 22 6.59 -15.27 14.02
C GLN A 22 7.50 -16.40 14.52
N LEU A 23 7.14 -17.67 14.34
CA LEU A 23 7.96 -18.83 14.72
C LEU A 23 8.90 -19.31 13.61
N GLN A 24 8.83 -18.74 12.40
CA GLN A 24 9.81 -18.95 11.33
C GLN A 24 10.92 -17.90 11.37
N SER A 25 11.65 -17.84 12.48
CA SER A 25 12.99 -17.26 12.48
C SER A 25 13.92 -18.24 11.76
N PRO A 26 14.61 -17.84 10.67
CA PRO A 26 15.54 -18.73 9.99
C PRO A 26 16.69 -19.08 10.93
N ALA A 27 16.88 -20.37 11.20
CA ALA A 27 18.08 -20.87 11.85
C ALA A 27 19.32 -20.53 10.99
N PRO A 28 20.48 -20.22 11.61
CA PRO A 28 21.70 -19.94 10.87
C PRO A 28 22.17 -21.20 10.13
N ASN A 29 22.02 -21.20 8.80
CA ASN A 29 22.49 -22.30 7.95
C ASN A 29 24.02 -22.37 7.99
N LYS A 30 24.53 -23.46 8.57
CA LYS A 30 25.92 -23.89 8.42
C LYS A 30 26.15 -24.32 6.98
N SER A 31 27.09 -23.64 6.33
CA SER A 31 27.65 -23.98 5.02
C SER A 31 28.26 -25.39 5.02
N SER A 32 27.89 -26.18 4.02
CA SER A 32 28.64 -27.38 3.58
C SER A 32 28.54 -27.52 2.06
N PRO A 33 29.55 -28.13 1.42
CA PRO A 33 30.01 -27.75 0.10
C PRO A 33 29.22 -28.42 -1.03
N SER A 34 29.01 -27.67 -2.10
CA SER A 34 28.39 -28.14 -3.34
C SER A 34 29.35 -29.01 -4.15
N THR A 35 29.00 -30.28 -4.33
CA THR A 35 29.55 -31.16 -5.37
C THR A 35 28.85 -30.85 -6.69
N SER A 36 29.60 -30.41 -7.69
CA SER A 36 29.12 -30.19 -9.06
C SER A 36 29.09 -31.49 -9.85
N LEU A 37 27.93 -31.84 -10.40
CA LEU A 37 27.78 -32.83 -11.48
C LEU A 37 27.16 -32.13 -12.69
N SER A 38 27.95 -32.07 -13.76
CA SER A 38 27.57 -31.60 -15.08
C SER A 38 26.50 -32.50 -15.69
N SER A 39 25.46 -31.91 -16.26
CA SER A 39 24.68 -32.56 -17.32
C SER A 39 24.47 -31.56 -18.45
N ALA A 40 24.85 -31.99 -19.65
CA ALA A 40 24.68 -31.27 -20.90
C ALA A 40 23.24 -31.45 -21.39
N GLY A 41 22.61 -30.35 -21.80
CA GLY A 41 21.29 -30.34 -22.43
C GLY A 41 21.17 -29.10 -23.31
N SER A 42 21.18 -29.34 -24.61
CA SER A 42 21.10 -28.39 -25.72
C SER A 42 19.71 -27.72 -25.84
N VAL A 43 19.70 -26.41 -26.12
CA VAL A 43 18.50 -25.59 -26.40
C VAL A 43 18.85 -24.57 -27.51
N PRO A 44 17.92 -24.18 -28.39
CA PRO A 44 18.24 -23.78 -29.76
C PRO A 44 18.58 -22.30 -29.93
N GLU A 45 19.27 -22.09 -31.05
CA GLU A 45 19.78 -20.84 -31.59
C GLU A 45 18.64 -19.91 -32.04
N PHE A 46 18.45 -18.80 -31.33
CA PHE A 46 17.62 -17.68 -31.76
C PHE A 46 18.49 -16.60 -32.40
N SER A 47 18.34 -16.45 -33.70
CA SER A 47 18.94 -15.40 -34.51
C SER A 47 18.21 -14.07 -34.29
N HIS A 48 18.88 -13.12 -33.63
CA HIS A 48 18.45 -11.74 -33.59
C HIS A 48 19.18 -10.92 -34.66
N SER A 49 18.37 -10.39 -35.59
CA SER A 49 18.75 -9.48 -36.65
C SER A 49 19.30 -8.15 -36.12
N SER A 50 20.46 -7.78 -36.67
CA SER A 50 21.18 -6.52 -36.61
C SER A 50 20.33 -5.26 -36.43
N ARG A 51 20.53 -4.55 -35.31
CA ARG A 51 20.33 -3.10 -35.23
C ARG A 51 21.65 -2.41 -35.52
N LYS A 52 21.61 -1.64 -36.60
CA LYS A 52 22.65 -0.77 -37.13
C LYS A 52 22.67 0.56 -36.35
N ASP A 53 23.84 1.19 -36.33
CA ASP A 53 24.09 2.60 -36.07
C ASP A 53 24.15 3.07 -34.60
N TRP A 54 25.26 2.73 -33.94
CA TRP A 54 25.95 3.60 -32.97
C TRP A 54 27.41 3.72 -33.40
N PRO A 55 28.03 4.91 -33.41
CA PRO A 55 29.43 5.05 -33.80
C PRO A 55 30.35 4.42 -32.74
N GLU A 56 30.97 3.31 -33.10
CA GLU A 56 32.12 2.74 -32.41
C GLU A 56 33.34 3.63 -32.68
N ASP A 57 33.57 4.62 -31.82
CA ASP A 57 34.89 5.25 -31.73
C ASP A 57 35.88 4.22 -31.15
N GLY A 58 36.89 3.93 -31.95
CA GLY A 58 37.73 2.73 -31.87
C GLY A 58 38.51 2.53 -30.57
N VAL A 59 38.34 1.36 -29.99
CA VAL A 59 39.30 0.78 -29.06
C VAL A 59 40.33 -0.01 -29.87
N ASN A 60 41.47 0.62 -30.12
CA ASN A 60 42.61 0.02 -30.78
C ASN A 60 43.23 -1.05 -29.86
N ARG A 61 43.26 -2.30 -30.34
CA ARG A 61 43.71 -3.49 -29.61
C ARG A 61 45.18 -3.78 -29.92
N ASP A 62 46.04 -2.79 -29.80
CA ASP A 62 47.50 -2.96 -29.87
C ASP A 62 48.16 -2.28 -28.67
N GLY A 63 48.82 -3.11 -27.86
CA GLY A 63 49.41 -2.75 -26.57
C GLY A 63 50.64 -1.87 -26.66
N GLN A 64 50.47 -0.62 -27.09
CA GLN A 64 51.41 0.46 -26.84
C GLN A 64 50.69 1.67 -26.25
N PHE A 65 50.67 1.73 -24.92
CA PHE A 65 50.31 2.96 -24.21
C PHE A 65 51.40 4.01 -24.44
N GLY A 66 51.24 4.81 -25.50
CA GLY A 66 51.89 6.10 -25.60
C GLY A 66 51.42 6.96 -24.44
N LYS A 67 52.34 7.31 -23.53
CA LYS A 67 52.13 8.33 -22.50
C LYS A 67 51.95 9.70 -23.17
N GLN A 68 50.78 9.97 -23.74
CA GLN A 68 50.38 11.34 -23.98
C GLN A 68 50.09 11.96 -22.61
N LYS A 69 50.98 12.86 -22.19
CA LYS A 69 50.73 13.83 -21.12
C LYS A 69 49.56 14.71 -21.57
N ALA A 70 48.33 14.24 -21.34
CA ALA A 70 47.21 15.16 -21.23
C ALA A 70 47.55 16.10 -20.07
N GLY A 71 47.70 17.39 -20.37
CA GLY A 71 47.82 18.41 -19.34
C GLY A 71 46.66 18.28 -18.36
N PRO A 72 46.85 18.59 -17.06
CA PRO A 72 45.79 18.49 -16.08
C PRO A 72 44.59 19.31 -16.58
N SER A 73 43.49 18.63 -16.89
CA SER A 73 42.21 19.27 -17.13
C SER A 73 41.89 20.08 -15.88
N THR A 74 41.91 21.40 -16.00
CA THR A 74 41.55 22.35 -14.95
C THR A 74 40.06 22.32 -14.61
N ALA A 75 39.27 21.41 -15.19
CA ALA A 75 37.84 21.28 -14.96
C ALA A 75 37.46 20.51 -13.68
N ASN A 76 38.41 19.92 -12.95
CA ASN A 76 38.19 19.21 -11.68
C ASN A 76 38.81 19.94 -10.48
N GLN A 77 38.75 21.28 -10.44
CA GLN A 77 38.74 21.93 -9.13
C GLN A 77 37.37 21.65 -8.51
N THR A 78 37.22 20.49 -7.87
CA THR A 78 36.20 20.29 -6.85
C THR A 78 36.43 21.42 -5.84
N VAL A 79 35.61 22.46 -5.94
CA VAL A 79 35.59 23.52 -4.94
C VAL A 79 35.21 22.80 -3.66
N GLU A 80 36.18 22.61 -2.77
CA GLU A 80 35.93 22.11 -1.43
C GLU A 80 35.05 23.18 -0.77
N VAL A 81 33.75 22.92 -0.72
CA VAL A 81 32.77 23.88 -0.23
C VAL A 81 32.74 23.81 1.29
N ASP A 82 33.83 24.13 1.98
CA ASP A 82 33.86 23.97 3.45
C ASP A 82 32.83 24.87 4.16
N ASP A 83 32.33 25.90 3.47
CA ASP A 83 31.43 26.91 4.00
C ASP A 83 30.15 27.04 3.11
N TYR A 84 29.02 26.51 3.60
CA TYR A 84 27.73 26.62 2.91
C TYR A 84 27.25 28.07 2.70
N PRO A 85 27.36 29.01 3.66
CA PRO A 85 27.10 30.42 3.39
C PRO A 85 27.88 30.98 2.19
N VAL A 86 29.17 30.67 2.07
CA VAL A 86 30.00 31.09 0.92
C VAL A 86 29.50 30.43 -0.38
N PHE A 87 29.13 29.16 -0.34
CA PHE A 87 28.52 28.46 -1.48
C PHE A 87 27.28 29.17 -2.01
N VAL A 88 26.31 29.40 -1.13
CA VAL A 88 25.03 30.02 -1.47
C VAL A 88 25.26 31.43 -2.01
N LYS A 89 26.18 32.19 -1.41
CA LYS A 89 26.57 33.52 -1.92
C LYS A 89 27.15 33.46 -3.34
N LYS A 90 28.00 32.47 -3.64
CA LYS A 90 28.55 32.27 -5.00
C LYS A 90 27.45 31.91 -6.00
N LEU A 91 26.51 31.04 -5.63
CA LEU A 91 25.40 30.65 -6.50
C LEU A 91 24.45 31.84 -6.79
N ARG A 92 24.15 32.67 -5.78
CA ARG A 92 23.37 33.91 -5.96
C ARG A 92 24.11 34.92 -6.86
N ALA A 93 25.42 35.10 -6.65
CA ALA A 93 26.24 35.98 -7.48
C ALA A 93 26.32 35.51 -8.94
N ALA A 94 26.19 34.21 -9.19
CA ALA A 94 26.11 33.63 -10.53
C ALA A 94 24.72 33.80 -11.20
N GLY A 95 23.75 34.41 -10.51
CA GLY A 95 22.41 34.66 -11.05
C GLY A 95 21.50 33.43 -11.10
N LEU A 96 21.82 32.37 -10.34
CA LEU A 96 20.95 31.19 -10.25
C LEU A 96 19.68 31.51 -9.47
N SER A 97 18.56 30.88 -9.88
CA SER A 97 17.28 31.03 -9.17
C SER A 97 17.34 30.40 -7.77
N GLU A 98 16.60 30.93 -6.79
CA GLU A 98 16.54 30.36 -5.43
C GLU A 98 16.10 28.87 -5.43
N ALA A 99 15.23 28.46 -6.36
CA ALA A 99 14.84 27.06 -6.52
C ALA A 99 16.04 26.19 -6.94
N THR A 100 16.82 26.64 -7.93
CA THR A 100 18.06 25.96 -8.36
C THR A 100 19.08 25.91 -7.22
N ILE A 101 19.24 27.00 -6.48
CA ILE A 101 20.12 27.08 -5.31
C ILE A 101 19.71 26.06 -4.26
N ALA A 102 18.42 25.97 -3.93
CA ALA A 102 17.90 25.02 -2.96
C ALA A 102 18.15 23.56 -3.39
N THR A 103 17.87 23.21 -4.65
CA THR A 103 18.14 21.86 -5.17
C THR A 103 19.64 21.50 -5.11
N LEU A 104 20.53 22.42 -5.53
CA LEU A 104 21.97 22.19 -5.46
C LEU A 104 22.47 22.06 -4.02
N LEU A 105 21.97 22.91 -3.12
CA LEU A 105 22.35 22.89 -1.71
C LEU A 105 21.90 21.58 -1.03
N VAL A 106 20.69 21.09 -1.33
CA VAL A 106 20.22 19.81 -0.77
C VAL A 106 21.01 18.64 -1.33
N ALA A 107 21.37 18.67 -2.61
CA ALA A 107 22.24 17.65 -3.20
C ALA A 107 23.62 17.63 -2.50
N GLU A 108 24.23 18.79 -2.29
CA GLU A 108 25.52 18.93 -1.60
C GLU A 108 25.46 18.44 -0.14
N ILE A 109 24.46 18.87 0.63
CA ILE A 109 24.27 18.41 2.02
C ILE A 109 24.07 16.90 2.07
N ARG A 110 23.25 16.36 1.15
CA ARG A 110 23.02 14.92 1.08
C ARG A 110 24.32 14.19 0.81
N ASP A 111 25.10 14.62 -0.19
CA ASP A 111 26.36 13.98 -0.58
C ASP A 111 27.33 13.86 0.61
N ARG A 112 27.49 14.94 1.38
CA ARG A 112 28.34 14.94 2.58
C ARG A 112 27.86 14.01 3.68
N THR A 113 26.54 13.89 3.83
CA THR A 113 25.97 13.01 4.87
C THR A 113 25.95 11.54 4.46
N ILE A 114 26.34 11.18 3.23
CA ILE A 114 26.41 9.77 2.79
C ILE A 114 27.41 9.01 3.66
N ASP A 115 28.59 9.56 3.91
CA ASP A 115 29.64 8.89 4.69
C ASP A 115 29.22 8.68 6.15
N ASP A 116 28.55 9.67 6.76
CA ASP A 116 28.00 9.55 8.10
C ASP A 116 26.93 8.46 8.19
N ASN A 117 26.03 8.39 7.20
CA ASN A 117 25.02 7.34 7.12
C ASN A 117 25.66 5.95 6.91
N ILE A 118 26.69 5.84 6.09
CA ILE A 118 27.45 4.60 5.89
C ILE A 118 28.14 4.20 7.21
N ALA A 119 28.77 5.13 7.91
CA ALA A 119 29.41 4.89 9.20
C ALA A 119 28.39 4.43 10.24
N LEU A 120 27.22 5.06 10.27
CA LEU A 120 26.09 4.70 11.14
C LEU A 120 25.59 3.27 10.86
N GLN A 121 25.34 2.96 9.59
CA GLN A 121 24.91 1.61 9.18
C GLN A 121 25.96 0.54 9.52
N ARG A 122 27.25 0.86 9.38
CA ARG A 122 28.35 -0.04 9.76
C ARG A 122 28.35 -0.31 11.27
N LYS A 123 28.12 0.70 12.12
CA LYS A 123 27.99 0.52 13.58
C LYS A 123 26.81 -0.40 13.93
N PHE A 124 25.65 -0.16 13.30
CA PHE A 124 24.47 -1.02 13.47
C PHE A 124 24.75 -2.48 13.06
N ASN A 125 25.36 -2.70 11.88
CA ASN A 125 25.69 -4.04 11.40
C ASN A 125 26.73 -4.77 12.26
N ARG A 126 27.59 -4.05 12.97
CA ARG A 126 28.54 -4.62 13.95
C ARG A 126 27.92 -4.91 15.32
N GLY A 127 26.66 -4.51 15.55
CA GLY A 127 26.00 -4.64 16.84
C GLY A 127 26.48 -3.63 17.88
N GLU A 128 27.19 -2.57 17.47
CA GLU A 128 27.65 -1.49 18.35
C GLU A 128 26.53 -0.51 18.73
N MET A 129 25.37 -0.64 18.08
CA MET A 129 24.24 0.27 18.21
C MET A 129 22.92 -0.50 18.04
N THR A 130 21.90 -0.16 18.84
CA THR A 130 20.58 -0.76 18.70
C THR A 130 19.80 -0.16 17.51
N GLN A 131 18.71 -0.80 17.10
CA GLN A 131 17.83 -0.24 16.05
C GLN A 131 17.21 1.11 16.48
N ASP A 132 16.88 1.26 17.76
CA ASP A 132 16.33 2.51 18.29
C ASP A 132 17.36 3.65 18.29
N ASP A 133 18.60 3.36 18.69
CA ASP A 133 19.70 4.33 18.63
C ASP A 133 19.98 4.79 17.19
N MET A 134 19.97 3.85 16.23
CA MET A 134 20.15 4.17 14.80
C MET A 134 19.03 5.10 14.32
N GLN A 135 17.77 4.79 14.65
CA GLN A 135 16.63 5.64 14.30
C GLN A 135 16.74 7.02 14.95
N LYS A 136 17.16 7.12 16.21
CA LYS A 136 17.38 8.41 16.90
C LYS A 136 18.47 9.24 16.22
N GLN A 137 19.61 8.62 15.86
CA GLN A 137 20.68 9.33 15.15
C GLN A 137 20.26 9.77 13.75
N GLN A 138 19.52 8.94 13.01
CA GLN A 138 18.95 9.34 11.72
C GLN A 138 17.99 10.53 11.86
N ARG A 139 17.11 10.51 12.88
CA ARG A 139 16.22 11.65 13.17
C ARG A 139 17.00 12.92 13.52
N GLN A 140 18.07 12.79 14.29
CA GLN A 140 18.91 13.93 14.68
C GLN A 140 19.63 14.53 13.46
N MET A 141 20.27 13.70 12.62
CA MET A 141 20.89 14.16 11.38
C MET A 141 19.87 14.85 10.47
N GLN A 142 18.67 14.29 10.34
CA GLN A 142 17.61 14.94 9.57
C GLN A 142 17.27 16.34 10.13
N LYS A 143 17.08 16.48 11.46
CA LYS A 143 16.81 17.79 12.09
C LYS A 143 17.92 18.79 11.82
N GLU A 144 19.18 18.37 11.90
CA GLU A 144 20.34 19.22 11.64
C GLU A 144 20.40 19.66 10.16
N GLN A 145 20.08 18.77 9.23
CA GLN A 145 19.95 19.10 7.80
C GLN A 145 18.83 20.10 7.56
N GLU A 146 17.64 19.86 8.12
CA GLU A 146 16.48 20.77 8.00
C GLU A 146 16.83 22.17 8.55
N ALA A 147 17.45 22.25 9.75
CA ALA A 147 17.88 23.51 10.36
C ALA A 147 18.96 24.24 9.54
N THR A 148 19.90 23.49 8.96
CA THR A 148 20.96 24.04 8.10
C THR A 148 20.34 24.64 6.83
N LEU A 149 19.42 23.91 6.18
CA LEU A 149 18.71 24.39 5.00
C LEU A 149 17.87 25.63 5.29
N GLU A 150 17.13 25.63 6.40
CA GLU A 150 16.35 26.78 6.85
C GLU A 150 17.22 28.01 7.12
N THR A 151 18.41 27.81 7.70
CA THR A 151 19.37 28.90 7.97
C THR A 151 19.92 29.50 6.67
N LEU A 152 20.18 28.66 5.66
CA LEU A 152 20.85 29.07 4.42
C LEU A 152 19.88 29.64 3.36
N LEU A 153 18.69 29.05 3.26
CA LEU A 153 17.66 29.42 2.28
C LEU A 153 16.64 30.40 2.87
N GLY A 154 16.58 30.51 4.20
CA GLY A 154 15.46 31.15 4.91
C GLY A 154 14.25 30.22 5.00
N LYS A 155 13.35 30.53 5.95
CA LYS A 155 12.09 29.79 6.18
C LYS A 155 11.26 29.63 4.91
N ASP A 156 11.07 30.72 4.17
CA ASP A 156 10.23 30.72 2.96
C ASP A 156 10.90 29.97 1.79
N GLY A 157 12.22 30.12 1.63
CA GLY A 157 12.98 29.44 0.58
C GLY A 157 12.99 27.93 0.79
N TYR A 158 13.22 27.48 2.03
CA TYR A 158 13.17 26.07 2.38
C TYR A 158 11.75 25.50 2.28
N ARG A 159 10.74 26.24 2.74
CA ARG A 159 9.32 25.84 2.60
C ARG A 159 8.93 25.62 1.14
N ARG A 160 9.27 26.54 0.25
CA ARG A 160 9.01 26.39 -1.20
C ARG A 160 9.72 25.17 -1.78
N TYR A 161 11.00 24.99 -1.42
CA TYR A 161 11.73 23.79 -1.82
C TYR A 161 11.01 22.50 -1.42
N GLN A 162 10.52 22.42 -0.17
CA GLN A 162 9.79 21.26 0.34
C GLN A 162 8.49 21.02 -0.45
N ILE A 163 7.73 22.07 -0.75
CA ILE A 163 6.51 21.99 -1.57
C ILE A 163 6.82 21.48 -2.98
N ASP A 164 7.85 22.05 -3.62
CA ASP A 164 8.22 21.71 -5.01
C ASP A 164 8.82 20.31 -5.14
N HIS A 165 9.42 19.77 -4.09
CA HIS A 165 10.05 18.44 -4.11
C HIS A 165 9.17 17.35 -3.50
N ASP A 166 8.07 17.70 -2.84
CA ASP A 166 7.08 16.74 -2.40
C ASP A 166 6.34 16.15 -3.61
N TYR A 167 6.38 14.83 -3.75
CA TYR A 167 5.74 14.14 -4.86
C TYR A 167 4.22 14.29 -4.84
N GLN A 168 3.59 14.18 -3.68
CA GLN A 168 2.14 14.28 -3.55
C GLN A 168 1.66 15.69 -3.87
N LEU A 169 2.36 16.72 -3.40
CA LEU A 169 2.01 18.11 -3.68
C LEU A 169 2.18 18.47 -5.15
N ARG A 170 3.22 17.94 -5.81
CA ARG A 170 3.38 18.07 -7.26
C ARG A 170 2.25 17.40 -8.02
N GLN A 171 1.83 16.21 -7.60
CA GLN A 171 0.68 15.53 -8.20
C GLN A 171 -0.60 16.37 -8.05
N LEU A 172 -0.87 16.88 -6.85
CA LEU A 172 -2.01 17.77 -6.61
C LEU A 172 -1.96 19.00 -7.53
N THR A 173 -0.80 19.66 -7.59
CA THR A 173 -0.59 20.83 -8.45
C THR A 173 -0.82 20.50 -9.93
N ALA A 174 -0.36 19.33 -10.38
CA ALA A 174 -0.52 18.87 -11.76
C ALA A 174 -1.98 18.59 -12.16
N THR A 175 -2.89 18.35 -11.20
CA THR A 175 -4.32 18.22 -11.49
C THR A 175 -4.96 19.52 -11.95
N GLY A 176 -4.36 20.68 -11.62
CA GLY A 176 -4.94 22.00 -11.90
C GLY A 176 -6.19 22.34 -11.06
N HIS A 177 -6.63 21.46 -10.16
CA HIS A 177 -7.82 21.67 -9.33
C HIS A 177 -7.58 22.54 -8.10
N PHE A 178 -6.32 22.77 -7.72
CA PHE A 178 -5.94 23.43 -6.48
C PHE A 178 -5.15 24.70 -6.76
N THR A 179 -5.48 25.76 -6.04
CA THR A 179 -4.71 27.01 -6.09
C THR A 179 -3.37 26.83 -5.35
N PRO A 180 -2.33 27.60 -5.70
CA PRO A 180 -1.06 27.58 -4.95
C PRO A 180 -1.26 27.83 -3.45
N GLU A 181 -2.15 28.75 -3.08
CA GLU A 181 -2.48 29.04 -1.67
C GLU A 181 -3.08 27.82 -0.95
N SER A 182 -3.94 27.05 -1.62
CA SER A 182 -4.51 25.82 -1.03
C SER A 182 -3.45 24.74 -0.82
N ILE A 183 -2.52 24.59 -1.76
CA ILE A 183 -1.40 23.64 -1.65
C ILE A 183 -0.47 24.03 -0.50
N GLU A 184 -0.16 25.32 -0.39
CA GLU A 184 0.63 25.89 0.69
C GLU A 184 0.00 25.66 2.07
N LYS A 185 -1.29 25.96 2.23
CA LYS A 185 -2.02 25.71 3.48
C LYS A 185 -2.11 24.21 3.81
N TYR A 186 -2.33 23.36 2.81
CA TYR A 186 -2.33 21.91 2.98
C TYR A 186 -0.97 21.40 3.46
N TYR A 187 0.11 21.91 2.86
CA TYR A 187 1.47 21.60 3.28
C TYR A 187 1.70 21.93 4.76
N ASP A 188 1.34 23.14 5.19
CA ASP A 188 1.55 23.60 6.57
C ASP A 188 0.78 22.72 7.56
N LEU A 189 -0.49 22.41 7.27
CA LEU A 189 -1.32 21.54 8.12
C LEU A 189 -0.76 20.11 8.20
N ARG A 190 -0.33 19.56 7.06
CA ARG A 190 0.25 18.22 7.00
C ARG A 190 1.56 18.16 7.79
N LYS A 191 2.40 19.20 7.68
CA LYS A 191 3.66 19.33 8.41
C LYS A 191 3.41 19.42 9.93
N ALA A 192 2.49 20.28 10.36
CA ALA A 192 2.11 20.40 11.76
C ALA A 192 1.61 19.06 12.35
N ASN A 193 0.75 18.34 11.63
CA ASN A 193 0.28 17.01 12.06
C ASN A 193 1.41 15.96 12.10
N GLN A 194 2.34 15.98 11.12
CA GLN A 194 3.52 15.09 11.13
C GLN A 194 4.43 15.37 12.34
N ASP A 195 4.66 16.64 12.67
CA ASP A 195 5.48 17.02 13.81
C ASP A 195 4.80 16.63 15.13
N ALA A 196 3.47 16.79 15.25
CA ALA A 196 2.71 16.33 16.42
C ALA A 196 2.74 14.80 16.60
N LEU A 197 2.60 14.03 15.51
CA LEU A 197 2.73 12.56 15.54
C LEU A 197 4.15 12.12 15.93
N ARG A 198 5.17 12.85 15.45
CA ARG A 198 6.56 12.59 15.82
C ARG A 198 6.81 12.87 17.31
N GLU A 199 6.29 13.97 17.83
CA GLU A 199 6.38 14.31 19.25
C GLU A 199 5.68 13.24 20.12
N LEU A 200 4.49 12.80 19.71
CA LEU A 200 3.78 11.70 20.37
C LEU A 200 4.61 10.40 20.37
N HIS A 201 5.26 10.08 19.24
CA HIS A 201 6.14 8.92 19.14
C HIS A 201 7.36 9.03 20.05
N ASP A 202 8.06 10.18 20.04
CA ASP A 202 9.21 10.44 20.90
C ASP A 202 8.81 10.38 22.40
N LYS A 203 7.63 10.91 22.76
CA LYS A 203 7.06 10.79 24.11
C LYS A 203 6.79 9.34 24.49
N ASN A 204 6.22 8.54 23.59
CA ASN A 204 6.01 7.12 23.80
C ASN A 204 7.33 6.36 24.05
N GLN A 205 8.35 6.64 23.24
CA GLN A 205 9.68 6.04 23.42
C GLN A 205 10.33 6.45 24.75
N ALA A 206 10.16 7.70 25.18
CA ALA A 206 10.79 8.22 26.39
C ALA A 206 10.05 7.82 27.68
N GLN A 207 8.73 7.75 27.66
CA GLN A 207 7.89 7.58 28.86
C GLN A 207 7.20 6.22 28.95
N GLY A 208 7.17 5.44 27.85
CA GLY A 208 6.45 4.17 27.79
C GLY A 208 4.94 4.36 27.95
N ILE A 209 4.31 5.10 27.02
CA ILE A 209 2.86 5.34 27.04
C ILE A 209 2.13 3.99 26.86
N ASP A 210 1.02 3.80 27.56
CA ASP A 210 0.17 2.62 27.35
C ASP A 210 -0.22 2.49 25.87
N PRO A 211 -0.14 1.29 25.24
CA PRO A 211 -0.47 1.14 23.83
C PRO A 211 -1.87 1.61 23.43
N THR A 212 -2.85 1.53 24.35
CA THR A 212 -4.21 2.02 24.12
C THR A 212 -4.24 3.53 24.13
N GLU A 213 -3.60 4.17 25.11
CA GLU A 213 -3.49 5.62 25.19
C GLU A 213 -2.75 6.21 23.98
N TYR A 214 -1.66 5.56 23.54
CA TYR A 214 -0.93 5.97 22.32
C TYR A 214 -1.83 5.89 21.07
N GLN A 215 -2.62 4.83 20.95
CA GLN A 215 -3.58 4.68 19.84
C GLN A 215 -4.65 5.78 19.89
N ASP A 216 -5.21 6.07 21.07
CA ASP A 216 -6.22 7.11 21.26
C ASP A 216 -5.67 8.51 20.93
N GLN A 217 -4.45 8.83 21.38
CA GLN A 217 -3.78 10.10 21.07
C GLN A 217 -3.47 10.23 19.57
N THR A 218 -3.04 9.14 18.93
CA THR A 218 -2.82 9.11 17.47
C THR A 218 -4.12 9.38 16.71
N GLN A 219 -5.22 8.73 17.12
CA GLN A 219 -6.53 8.93 16.50
C GLN A 219 -7.05 10.36 16.71
N ALA A 220 -6.84 10.92 17.91
CA ALA A 220 -7.22 12.30 18.22
C ALA A 220 -6.48 13.31 17.33
N LEU A 221 -5.16 13.13 17.13
CA LEU A 221 -4.37 13.96 16.22
C LEU A 221 -4.87 13.87 14.77
N GLN A 222 -5.15 12.64 14.29
CA GLN A 222 -5.70 12.45 12.95
C GLN A 222 -7.06 13.13 12.76
N ASN A 223 -7.95 13.02 13.75
CA ASN A 223 -9.26 13.69 13.70
C ASN A 223 -9.11 15.22 13.70
N ALA A 224 -8.27 15.76 14.60
CA ALA A 224 -8.00 17.19 14.68
C ALA A 224 -7.43 17.74 13.37
N TYR A 225 -6.50 17.01 12.75
CA TYR A 225 -5.95 17.36 11.44
C TYR A 225 -7.02 17.40 10.34
N GLN A 226 -7.93 16.44 10.31
CA GLN A 226 -9.01 16.44 9.31
C GLN A 226 -10.00 17.60 9.52
N ASP A 227 -10.34 17.89 10.77
CA ASP A 227 -11.22 19.02 11.11
C ASP A 227 -10.57 20.36 10.74
N GLU A 228 -9.27 20.51 11.02
CA GLU A 228 -8.51 21.70 10.66
C GLU A 228 -8.33 21.84 9.15
N LEU A 229 -8.13 20.74 8.43
CA LEU A 229 -8.09 20.71 6.97
C LEU A 229 -9.42 21.22 6.37
N ALA A 230 -10.55 20.70 6.86
CA ALA A 230 -11.87 21.13 6.41
C ALA A 230 -12.17 22.59 6.79
N ARG A 231 -11.75 23.03 7.98
CA ARG A 231 -11.93 24.41 8.46
C ARG A 231 -11.11 25.42 7.65
N THR A 232 -9.86 25.09 7.36
CA THR A 232 -8.89 26.01 6.73
C THR A 232 -9.03 26.08 5.22
N LEU A 233 -9.31 24.95 4.55
CA LEU A 233 -9.43 24.89 3.09
C LEU A 233 -10.89 24.92 2.60
N GLY A 234 -11.85 24.72 3.51
CA GLY A 234 -13.24 24.44 3.17
C GLY A 234 -13.47 22.95 2.90
N ALA A 235 -14.67 22.47 3.24
CA ALA A 235 -15.01 21.05 3.18
C ALA A 235 -14.83 20.42 1.78
N GLY A 236 -15.17 21.17 0.71
CA GLY A 236 -15.04 20.69 -0.67
C GLY A 236 -13.59 20.52 -1.13
N VAL A 237 -12.72 21.50 -0.86
CA VAL A 237 -11.29 21.41 -1.22
C VAL A 237 -10.61 20.33 -0.38
N ALA A 238 -10.90 20.26 0.92
CA ALA A 238 -10.39 19.21 1.81
C ALA A 238 -10.81 17.81 1.35
N ALA A 239 -12.06 17.62 0.93
CA ALA A 239 -12.53 16.35 0.37
C ALA A 239 -11.77 15.96 -0.91
N LYS A 240 -11.54 16.90 -1.83
CA LYS A 240 -10.76 16.64 -3.06
C LYS A 240 -9.31 16.29 -2.75
N ILE A 241 -8.64 17.04 -1.88
CA ILE A 241 -7.25 16.72 -1.47
C ILE A 241 -7.18 15.34 -0.86
N ARG A 242 -8.09 14.97 0.05
CA ARG A 242 -8.16 13.60 0.59
C ARG A 242 -8.39 12.58 -0.52
N GLY A 243 -9.29 12.86 -1.47
CA GLY A 243 -9.54 11.98 -2.60
C GLY A 243 -8.31 11.68 -3.45
N GLU A 244 -7.40 12.64 -3.60
CA GLU A 244 -6.16 12.52 -4.37
C GLU A 244 -4.98 11.96 -3.57
N THR A 245 -4.89 12.27 -2.27
CA THR A 245 -3.71 11.93 -1.43
C THR A 245 -3.90 10.68 -0.57
N ASP A 246 -5.14 10.33 -0.23
CA ASP A 246 -5.42 9.16 0.59
C ASP A 246 -5.34 7.88 -0.25
N TRP A 247 -4.37 7.02 0.10
CA TRP A 247 -4.16 5.74 -0.56
C TRP A 247 -5.39 4.82 -0.46
N GLN A 248 -6.19 4.92 0.61
CA GLN A 248 -7.40 4.14 0.79
C GLN A 248 -8.46 4.59 -0.21
N VAL A 249 -8.64 5.91 -0.39
CA VAL A 249 -9.58 6.45 -1.39
C VAL A 249 -9.10 6.12 -2.80
N GLN A 250 -7.80 6.19 -3.08
CA GLN A 250 -7.25 5.76 -4.38
C GLN A 250 -7.45 4.26 -4.64
N THR A 251 -7.33 3.43 -3.61
CA THR A 251 -7.63 1.99 -3.70
C THR A 251 -9.11 1.75 -3.96
N LEU A 252 -9.98 2.48 -3.25
CA LEU A 252 -11.41 2.47 -3.46
C LEU A 252 -11.78 2.91 -4.89
N ARG A 253 -11.17 3.99 -5.41
CA ARG A 253 -11.35 4.45 -6.80
C ARG A 253 -11.05 3.33 -7.80
N ARG A 254 -9.92 2.64 -7.63
CA ARG A 254 -9.55 1.48 -8.48
C ARG A 254 -10.55 0.34 -8.36
N GLN A 255 -10.99 0.01 -7.15
CA GLN A 255 -11.97 -1.06 -6.90
C GLN A 255 -13.36 -0.73 -7.46
N MET A 256 -13.72 0.54 -7.48
CA MET A 256 -15.03 1.04 -7.92
C MET A 256 -15.05 1.57 -9.36
N ALA A 257 -13.97 1.38 -10.13
CA ALA A 257 -13.87 1.91 -11.49
C ALA A 257 -15.01 1.45 -12.41
N SER A 258 -15.62 0.29 -12.16
CA SER A 258 -16.78 -0.21 -12.92
C SER A 258 -18.12 0.38 -12.47
N VAL A 259 -18.20 0.96 -11.26
CA VAL A 259 -19.45 1.39 -10.62
C VAL A 259 -19.86 2.82 -11.03
N LYS A 260 -19.01 3.54 -11.79
CA LYS A 260 -19.23 4.94 -12.22
C LYS A 260 -19.63 5.84 -11.03
N VAL A 261 -18.72 5.96 -10.09
CA VAL A 261 -18.85 6.81 -8.90
C VAL A 261 -18.25 8.19 -9.21
N ASN A 262 -18.95 9.26 -8.85
CA ASN A 262 -18.44 10.63 -8.99
C ASN A 262 -17.60 11.07 -7.76
N ASP A 263 -16.93 12.22 -7.83
CA ASP A 263 -16.04 12.67 -6.75
C ASP A 263 -16.76 12.94 -5.42
N ASP A 264 -17.99 13.45 -5.46
CA ASP A 264 -18.78 13.71 -4.25
C ASP A 264 -19.21 12.40 -3.58
N GLU A 265 -19.58 11.40 -4.38
CA GLU A 265 -19.88 10.05 -3.90
C GLU A 265 -18.62 9.40 -3.30
N TYR A 266 -17.44 9.54 -3.92
CA TYR A 266 -16.19 9.03 -3.32
C TYR A 266 -15.90 9.65 -1.96
N ALA A 267 -16.15 10.95 -1.78
CA ALA A 267 -15.99 11.62 -0.49
C ALA A 267 -16.95 11.03 0.57
N GLN A 268 -18.21 10.81 0.20
CA GLN A 268 -19.21 10.21 1.10
C GLN A 268 -18.89 8.75 1.42
N ILE A 269 -18.44 7.96 0.45
CA ILE A 269 -17.98 6.58 0.69
C ILE A 269 -16.79 6.59 1.65
N GLY A 270 -15.82 7.49 1.45
CA GLY A 270 -14.69 7.67 2.36
C GLY A 270 -15.14 7.92 3.81
N GLN A 271 -16.15 8.77 4.02
CA GLN A 271 -16.74 9.01 5.34
C GLN A 271 -17.39 7.76 5.94
N ILE A 272 -18.14 6.98 5.13
CA ILE A 272 -18.73 5.71 5.56
C ILE A 272 -17.63 4.76 6.05
N PHE A 273 -16.58 4.56 5.27
CA PHE A 273 -15.45 3.68 5.67
C PHE A 273 -14.73 4.18 6.91
N GLN A 274 -14.50 5.49 7.02
CA GLN A 274 -13.86 6.08 8.19
C GLN A 274 -14.66 5.84 9.46
N SER A 275 -15.98 6.11 9.44
CA SER A 275 -16.87 5.87 10.58
C SER A 275 -16.91 4.40 10.98
N TYR A 276 -16.97 3.50 9.99
CA TYR A 276 -16.92 2.06 10.21
C TYR A 276 -15.62 1.63 10.88
N GLN A 277 -14.47 2.13 10.39
CA GLN A 277 -13.17 1.81 10.96
C GLN A 277 -13.02 2.32 12.40
N GLN A 278 -13.47 3.54 12.68
CA GLN A 278 -13.44 4.11 14.03
C GLN A 278 -14.27 3.28 15.02
N GLU A 279 -15.50 2.93 14.64
CA GLU A 279 -16.37 2.13 15.50
C GLU A 279 -15.84 0.70 15.67
N GLN A 280 -15.30 0.10 14.61
CA GLN A 280 -14.64 -1.20 14.68
C GLN A 280 -13.46 -1.18 15.67
N GLN A 281 -12.62 -0.14 15.61
CA GLN A 281 -11.49 0.04 16.54
C GLN A 281 -11.97 0.23 17.98
N ARG A 282 -13.05 1.00 18.20
CA ARG A 282 -13.67 1.19 19.52
C ARG A 282 -14.15 -0.14 20.11
N LEU A 283 -14.86 -0.95 19.32
CA LEU A 283 -15.32 -2.28 19.72
C LEU A 283 -14.15 -3.23 20.03
N SER A 284 -13.10 -3.21 19.22
CA SER A 284 -11.88 -3.98 19.48
C SER A 284 -11.15 -3.50 20.74
N ALA A 285 -11.13 -2.20 21.04
CA ALA A 285 -10.55 -1.66 22.26
C ALA A 285 -11.32 -2.14 23.51
N LEU A 286 -12.66 -2.12 23.48
CA LEU A 286 -13.51 -2.68 24.54
C LEU A 286 -13.23 -4.17 24.78
N GLN A 287 -13.01 -4.94 23.71
CA GLN A 287 -12.63 -6.35 23.81
C GLN A 287 -11.29 -6.54 24.52
N ARG A 288 -10.29 -5.75 24.16
CA ARG A 288 -8.93 -5.85 24.72
C ARG A 288 -8.87 -5.45 26.19
N ARG A 289 -9.67 -4.48 26.60
CA ARG A 289 -9.81 -4.07 28.02
C ARG A 289 -10.55 -5.10 28.87
N GLY A 290 -11.23 -6.06 28.24
CA GLY A 290 -12.08 -7.03 28.94
C GLY A 290 -13.41 -6.42 29.41
N ASP A 291 -13.76 -5.22 28.94
CA ASP A 291 -15.00 -4.53 29.28
C ASP A 291 -16.23 -5.29 28.73
N VAL A 292 -16.05 -6.02 27.62
CA VAL A 292 -17.11 -6.76 26.93
C VAL A 292 -16.59 -8.13 26.50
N SER A 293 -17.39 -9.18 26.72
CA SER A 293 -17.05 -10.53 26.26
C SER A 293 -17.06 -10.59 24.73
N GLY A 294 -16.16 -11.39 24.13
CA GLY A 294 -16.16 -11.58 22.67
C GLY A 294 -17.49 -12.13 22.12
N GLN A 295 -18.29 -12.79 22.98
CA GLN A 295 -19.59 -13.33 22.62
C GLN A 295 -20.66 -12.23 22.46
N ASP A 296 -20.53 -11.13 23.19
CA ASP A 296 -21.45 -9.98 23.15
C ASP A 296 -21.07 -8.95 22.07
N LEU A 297 -19.82 -8.97 21.59
CA LEU A 297 -19.35 -8.10 20.51
C LEU A 297 -19.73 -8.61 19.12
N SER A 298 -19.89 -9.92 18.94
CA SER A 298 -20.28 -10.51 17.65
C SER A 298 -21.53 -9.86 17.02
N PRO A 299 -22.65 -9.65 17.74
CA PRO A 299 -23.80 -8.95 17.18
C PRO A 299 -23.53 -7.47 16.89
N GLN A 300 -22.65 -6.80 17.66
CA GLN A 300 -22.30 -5.39 17.43
C GLN A 300 -21.49 -5.23 16.14
N PHE A 301 -20.52 -6.10 15.88
CA PHE A 301 -19.80 -6.11 14.60
C PHE A 301 -20.72 -6.41 13.41
N GLN A 302 -21.71 -7.30 13.57
CA GLN A 302 -22.70 -7.58 12.53
C GLN A 302 -23.61 -6.38 12.25
N ALA A 303 -24.09 -5.71 13.30
CA ALA A 303 -24.89 -4.50 13.17
C ALA A 303 -24.10 -3.38 12.49
N LEU A 304 -22.84 -3.19 12.88
CA LEU A 304 -21.95 -2.20 12.28
C LEU A 304 -21.69 -2.48 10.78
N GLU A 305 -21.44 -3.75 10.43
CA GLU A 305 -21.27 -4.16 9.04
C GLU A 305 -22.55 -3.98 8.22
N GLN A 306 -23.71 -4.30 8.81
CA GLN A 306 -25.01 -4.09 8.17
C GLN A 306 -25.31 -2.60 7.94
N GLN A 307 -25.03 -1.75 8.93
CA GLN A 307 -25.16 -0.29 8.81
C GLN A 307 -24.30 0.26 7.68
N ARG A 308 -23.04 -0.20 7.58
CA ARG A 308 -22.13 0.17 6.48
C ARG A 308 -22.72 -0.18 5.12
N LYS A 309 -23.24 -1.41 4.98
CA LYS A 309 -23.87 -1.88 3.74
C LYS A 309 -25.10 -1.06 3.37
N GLU A 310 -25.96 -0.74 4.34
CA GLU A 310 -27.15 0.07 4.13
C GLU A 310 -26.80 1.50 3.69
N GLN A 311 -25.80 2.12 4.30
CA GLN A 311 -25.31 3.44 3.89
C GLN A 311 -24.72 3.42 2.47
N LEU A 312 -23.93 2.40 2.12
CA LEU A 312 -23.39 2.23 0.77
C LEU A 312 -24.50 1.98 -0.26
N ALA A 313 -25.50 1.16 0.08
CA ALA A 313 -26.62 0.86 -0.80
C ALA A 313 -27.51 2.09 -1.02
N ALA A 314 -27.76 2.88 0.03
CA ALA A 314 -28.50 4.13 -0.08
C ALA A 314 -27.77 5.16 -0.95
N LEU A 315 -26.45 5.27 -0.80
CA LEU A 315 -25.62 6.19 -1.57
C LEU A 315 -25.50 5.80 -3.06
N LEU A 316 -25.18 4.53 -3.32
CA LEU A 316 -24.95 4.06 -4.69
C LEU A 316 -26.26 3.77 -5.43
N GLY A 317 -27.32 3.45 -4.72
CA GLY A 317 -28.54 2.88 -5.27
C GLY A 317 -28.39 1.38 -5.58
N PRO A 318 -29.51 0.66 -5.77
CA PRO A 318 -29.53 -0.81 -5.77
C PRO A 318 -28.67 -1.43 -6.88
N GLN A 319 -28.73 -0.89 -8.10
CA GLN A 319 -28.00 -1.44 -9.25
C GLN A 319 -26.47 -1.29 -9.07
N ARG A 320 -26.00 -0.09 -8.72
CA ARG A 320 -24.56 0.19 -8.51
C ARG A 320 -24.02 -0.53 -7.28
N TYR A 321 -24.83 -0.66 -6.23
CA TYR A 321 -24.46 -1.42 -5.05
C TYR A 321 -24.30 -2.92 -5.34
N THR A 322 -25.20 -3.52 -6.13
CA THR A 322 -25.05 -4.92 -6.58
C THR A 322 -23.78 -5.12 -7.41
N GLU A 323 -23.45 -4.17 -8.29
CA GLU A 323 -22.21 -4.21 -9.06
C GLU A 323 -20.98 -4.08 -8.14
N TYR A 324 -21.03 -3.20 -7.15
CA TYR A 324 -20.00 -3.07 -6.13
C TYR A 324 -19.79 -4.37 -5.35
N GLU A 325 -20.86 -4.99 -4.83
CA GLU A 325 -20.77 -6.27 -4.13
C GLU A 325 -20.17 -7.37 -5.02
N LYS A 326 -20.55 -7.40 -6.30
CA LYS A 326 -19.98 -8.32 -7.28
C LYS A 326 -18.48 -8.11 -7.47
N GLN A 327 -18.00 -6.87 -7.57
CA GLN A 327 -16.56 -6.61 -7.71
C GLN A 327 -15.75 -6.94 -6.45
N GLN A 328 -16.36 -6.88 -5.27
CA GLN A 328 -15.73 -7.27 -4.00
C GLN A 328 -15.74 -8.79 -3.77
N ASP A 329 -16.54 -9.54 -4.53
CA ASP A 329 -16.62 -10.99 -4.43
C ASP A 329 -15.36 -11.65 -5.02
N GLY A 330 -14.57 -12.31 -4.18
CA GLY A 330 -13.34 -13.00 -4.60
C GLY A 330 -13.56 -14.04 -5.71
N THR A 331 -14.75 -14.62 -5.80
CA THR A 331 -15.15 -15.53 -6.89
C THR A 331 -15.20 -14.84 -8.22
N PHE A 332 -15.82 -13.66 -8.25
CA PHE A 332 -15.98 -12.90 -9.46
C PHE A 332 -14.60 -12.44 -9.93
N GLN A 333 -13.76 -11.97 -9.00
CA GLN A 333 -12.38 -11.61 -9.30
C GLN A 333 -11.57 -12.78 -9.89
N GLN A 334 -11.63 -13.96 -9.28
CA GLN A 334 -10.98 -15.18 -9.79
C GLN A 334 -11.52 -15.58 -11.18
N THR A 335 -12.84 -15.56 -11.35
CA THR A 335 -13.50 -15.90 -12.63
C THR A 335 -13.10 -14.91 -13.72
N LYS A 336 -13.02 -13.61 -13.40
CA LYS A 336 -12.60 -12.56 -14.32
C LYS A 336 -11.12 -12.65 -14.70
N GLN A 337 -10.25 -12.90 -13.72
CA GLN A 337 -8.79 -13.06 -13.92
C GLN A 337 -8.48 -14.26 -14.81
N TRP A 338 -9.20 -15.36 -14.63
CA TRP A 338 -9.06 -16.54 -15.49
C TRP A 338 -9.78 -16.38 -16.82
N GLY A 339 -10.99 -15.82 -16.84
CA GLY A 339 -11.87 -15.78 -17.99
C GLY A 339 -11.34 -14.95 -19.15
N LYS A 340 -10.83 -13.74 -18.88
CA LYS A 340 -10.35 -12.83 -19.95
C LYS A 340 -9.22 -13.43 -20.78
N PRO A 341 -8.12 -13.98 -20.20
CA PRO A 341 -7.08 -14.67 -20.97
C PRO A 341 -7.57 -15.91 -21.73
N ASN A 342 -8.67 -16.53 -21.31
CA ASN A 342 -9.26 -17.71 -21.95
C ASN A 342 -10.38 -17.37 -22.94
N GLY A 343 -10.51 -16.09 -23.32
CA GLY A 343 -11.44 -15.63 -24.35
C GLY A 343 -12.90 -15.59 -23.89
N LEU A 344 -13.16 -15.51 -22.59
CA LEU A 344 -14.50 -15.19 -22.09
C LEU A 344 -14.72 -13.68 -22.14
N ASN A 345 -15.88 -13.27 -22.66
CA ASN A 345 -16.35 -11.89 -22.55
C ASN A 345 -16.97 -11.62 -21.16
N ASP A 346 -17.30 -10.37 -20.87
CA ASP A 346 -17.81 -9.98 -19.55
C ASP A 346 -19.17 -10.64 -19.21
N GLU A 347 -20.04 -10.90 -20.21
CA GLU A 347 -21.32 -11.60 -20.01
C GLU A 347 -21.12 -13.07 -19.65
N GLN A 348 -20.18 -13.75 -20.31
CA GLN A 348 -19.84 -15.14 -20.01
C GLN A 348 -19.17 -15.28 -18.64
N ILE A 349 -18.35 -14.30 -18.24
CA ILE A 349 -17.77 -14.23 -16.90
C ILE A 349 -18.89 -14.07 -15.86
N ASP A 350 -19.87 -13.19 -16.11
CA ASP A 350 -21.00 -12.99 -15.22
C ASP A 350 -21.83 -14.27 -15.08
N TYR A 351 -22.13 -14.96 -16.19
CA TYR A 351 -22.85 -16.24 -16.15
C TYR A 351 -22.14 -17.30 -15.30
N VAL A 352 -20.84 -17.51 -15.54
CA VAL A 352 -20.04 -18.47 -14.75
C VAL A 352 -20.04 -18.09 -13.27
N TYR A 353 -19.89 -16.79 -12.96
CA TYR A 353 -19.97 -16.29 -11.60
C TYR A 353 -21.32 -16.59 -10.95
N GLN A 354 -22.45 -16.34 -11.62
CA GLN A 354 -23.78 -16.62 -11.08
C GLN A 354 -23.99 -18.10 -10.78
N VAL A 355 -23.52 -18.99 -11.67
CA VAL A 355 -23.57 -20.44 -11.43
C VAL A 355 -22.81 -20.82 -10.17
N LEU A 356 -21.58 -20.30 -9.99
CA LEU A 356 -20.77 -20.57 -8.80
C LEU A 356 -21.35 -19.96 -7.52
N LYS A 357 -21.91 -18.75 -7.62
CA LYS A 357 -22.57 -18.06 -6.51
C LYS A 357 -23.77 -18.88 -6.02
N ASN A 358 -24.62 -19.33 -6.94
CA ASN A 358 -25.79 -20.16 -6.63
C ASN A 358 -25.38 -21.51 -6.01
N TRP A 359 -24.39 -22.18 -6.58
CA TRP A 359 -23.83 -23.41 -6.02
C TRP A 359 -23.36 -23.22 -4.58
N ARG A 360 -22.60 -22.15 -4.30
CA ARG A 360 -22.11 -21.86 -2.95
C ARG A 360 -23.22 -21.53 -1.95
N GLN A 361 -24.23 -20.78 -2.39
CA GLN A 361 -25.40 -20.49 -1.56
C GLN A 361 -26.11 -21.79 -1.17
N GLN A 362 -26.34 -22.69 -2.13
CA GLN A 362 -26.98 -23.98 -1.86
C GLN A 362 -26.13 -24.89 -0.96
N GLN A 363 -24.80 -24.87 -1.11
CA GLN A 363 -23.92 -25.57 -0.17
C GLN A 363 -24.05 -25.03 1.26
N GLN A 364 -24.08 -23.72 1.44
CA GLN A 364 -24.26 -23.10 2.76
C GLN A 364 -25.63 -23.46 3.36
N ASP A 365 -26.68 -23.48 2.55
CA ASP A 365 -28.02 -23.84 3.02
C ASP A 365 -28.11 -25.33 3.38
N MET A 366 -27.47 -26.23 2.64
CA MET A 366 -27.33 -27.62 3.03
C MET A 366 -26.50 -27.81 4.32
N GLN A 367 -25.46 -26.99 4.53
CA GLN A 367 -24.71 -26.99 5.79
C GLN A 367 -25.58 -26.55 6.97
N LYS A 368 -26.48 -25.56 6.78
CA LYS A 368 -27.46 -25.18 7.80
C LYS A 368 -28.44 -26.33 8.07
N MET A 369 -28.94 -27.01 7.03
CA MET A 369 -29.83 -28.16 7.19
C MET A 369 -29.19 -29.32 7.94
N ARG A 370 -27.85 -29.51 7.86
CA ARG A 370 -27.15 -30.53 8.68
C ARG A 370 -27.27 -30.30 10.19
N SER A 371 -27.49 -29.05 10.61
CA SER A 371 -27.68 -28.71 12.02
C SER A 371 -29.11 -28.92 12.50
N ASP A 372 -30.05 -29.15 11.58
CA ASP A 372 -31.44 -29.43 11.89
C ASP A 372 -31.64 -30.94 12.12
N PRO A 373 -32.13 -31.38 13.29
CA PRO A 373 -32.38 -32.79 13.60
C PRO A 373 -33.37 -33.48 12.65
N GLN A 374 -34.19 -32.72 11.92
CA GLN A 374 -35.22 -33.26 11.03
C GLN A 374 -34.65 -33.86 9.73
N PHE A 375 -33.43 -33.50 9.34
CA PHE A 375 -32.84 -33.97 8.09
C PHE A 375 -31.96 -35.22 8.29
N LYS A 376 -32.25 -36.30 7.56
CA LYS A 376 -31.40 -37.50 7.56
C LYS A 376 -30.08 -37.19 6.86
N ARG A 377 -28.96 -37.61 7.47
CA ARG A 377 -27.61 -37.37 6.93
C ARG A 377 -27.41 -37.93 5.51
N GLY A 378 -28.06 -39.05 5.17
CA GLY A 378 -27.98 -39.66 3.84
C GLY A 378 -28.55 -38.77 2.74
N ASP A 379 -29.69 -38.11 3.01
CA ASP A 379 -30.37 -37.26 2.04
C ASP A 379 -29.54 -36.02 1.68
N ILE A 380 -28.85 -35.45 2.67
CA ILE A 380 -27.94 -34.31 2.46
C ILE A 380 -26.72 -34.71 1.62
N GLY A 381 -26.21 -35.93 1.79
CA GLY A 381 -25.10 -36.44 0.98
C GLY A 381 -25.49 -36.59 -0.49
N ALA A 382 -26.65 -37.21 -0.76
CA ALA A 382 -27.17 -37.36 -2.12
C ALA A 382 -27.49 -36.02 -2.78
N ALA A 383 -28.12 -35.08 -2.04
CA ALA A 383 -28.41 -33.74 -2.54
C ALA A 383 -27.13 -32.96 -2.90
N MET A 384 -26.07 -33.12 -2.10
CA MET A 384 -24.78 -32.48 -2.35
C MET A 384 -24.08 -33.03 -3.60
N GLU A 385 -24.10 -34.36 -3.79
CA GLU A 385 -23.53 -34.98 -4.99
C GLU A 385 -24.28 -34.56 -6.25
N GLN A 386 -25.61 -34.51 -6.18
CA GLN A 386 -26.46 -34.02 -7.27
C GLN A 386 -26.14 -32.56 -7.60
N LEU A 387 -26.06 -31.68 -6.59
CA LEU A 387 -25.68 -30.28 -6.78
C LEU A 387 -24.31 -30.14 -7.47
N ASN A 388 -23.33 -30.93 -7.04
CA ASN A 388 -21.99 -30.92 -7.62
C ASN A 388 -22.00 -31.38 -9.09
N SER A 389 -22.76 -32.44 -9.39
CA SER A 389 -22.94 -32.94 -10.76
C SER A 389 -23.63 -31.91 -11.66
N ASP A 390 -24.72 -31.29 -11.20
CA ASP A 390 -25.49 -30.31 -11.97
C ASP A 390 -24.66 -29.05 -12.27
N THR A 391 -23.89 -28.58 -11.28
CA THR A 391 -22.97 -27.44 -11.44
C THR A 391 -21.87 -27.76 -12.44
N ARG A 392 -21.25 -28.95 -12.31
CA ARG A 392 -20.23 -29.44 -13.26
C ARG A 392 -20.78 -29.51 -14.67
N ASN A 393 -21.94 -30.15 -14.86
CA ASN A 393 -22.57 -30.31 -16.18
C ASN A 393 -22.93 -28.95 -16.80
N THR A 394 -23.45 -28.02 -15.99
CA THR A 394 -23.79 -26.65 -16.44
C THR A 394 -22.55 -25.90 -16.91
N LEU A 395 -21.49 -25.90 -16.10
CA LEU A 395 -20.24 -25.20 -16.43
C LEU A 395 -19.51 -25.86 -17.59
N GLN A 396 -19.48 -27.19 -17.65
CA GLN A 396 -18.86 -27.96 -18.74
C GLN A 396 -19.62 -27.77 -20.06
N GLY A 397 -20.95 -27.75 -20.02
CA GLY A 397 -21.77 -27.48 -21.21
C GLY A 397 -21.58 -26.06 -21.75
N PHE A 398 -21.42 -25.08 -20.86
CA PHE A 398 -21.22 -23.67 -21.26
C PHE A 398 -19.79 -23.36 -21.72
N LEU A 399 -18.78 -23.82 -20.97
CA LEU A 399 -17.37 -23.53 -21.24
C LEU A 399 -16.76 -24.49 -22.28
N GLY A 400 -17.31 -25.71 -22.41
CA GLY A 400 -16.64 -26.84 -23.05
C GLY A 400 -15.67 -27.56 -22.11
N ALA A 401 -15.40 -28.84 -22.40
CA ALA A 401 -14.62 -29.73 -21.54
C ALA A 401 -13.20 -29.21 -21.23
N ASP A 402 -12.49 -28.71 -22.25
CA ASP A 402 -11.11 -28.24 -22.09
C ASP A 402 -11.03 -26.98 -21.22
N ARG A 403 -11.91 -26.00 -21.48
CA ARG A 403 -11.96 -24.76 -20.70
C ARG A 403 -12.45 -25.01 -19.28
N TYR A 404 -13.42 -25.90 -19.09
CA TYR A 404 -13.84 -26.34 -17.75
C TYR A 404 -12.69 -26.94 -16.95
N THR A 405 -11.92 -27.85 -17.55
CA THR A 405 -10.78 -28.49 -16.87
C THR A 405 -9.73 -27.45 -16.46
N LYS A 406 -9.40 -26.52 -17.36
CA LYS A 406 -8.50 -25.40 -17.05
C LYS A 406 -9.04 -24.50 -15.94
N PHE A 407 -10.34 -24.23 -15.96
CA PHE A 407 -11.01 -23.41 -14.94
C PHE A 407 -10.97 -24.06 -13.55
N LYS A 408 -11.31 -25.35 -13.50
CA LYS A 408 -11.25 -26.17 -12.28
C LYS A 408 -9.84 -26.19 -11.68
N ASN A 409 -8.83 -26.41 -12.52
CA ASN A 409 -7.43 -26.44 -12.08
C ASN A 409 -6.93 -25.08 -11.60
N ALA A 410 -7.38 -23.99 -12.23
CA ALA A 410 -6.94 -22.63 -11.88
C ALA A 410 -7.59 -22.08 -10.62
N THR A 411 -8.87 -22.39 -10.40
CA THR A 411 -9.63 -21.81 -9.27
C THR A 411 -9.70 -22.74 -8.06
N GLY A 412 -9.70 -24.06 -8.26
CA GLY A 412 -9.93 -25.03 -7.19
C GLY A 412 -11.31 -24.91 -6.52
N GLN A 413 -12.20 -24.05 -7.02
CA GLN A 413 -13.49 -23.72 -6.42
C GLN A 413 -14.67 -24.47 -7.06
N VAL A 414 -14.40 -25.42 -7.96
CA VAL A 414 -15.43 -26.06 -8.77
C VAL A 414 -15.45 -27.58 -8.51
N PRO A 415 -16.64 -28.20 -8.39
CA PRO A 415 -16.77 -29.63 -8.14
C PRO A 415 -16.23 -30.58 -9.23
#